data_AF-A0A7S1B5D9-F1
#
_entry.id   AF-A0A7S1B5D9-F1
#
_cell.length_a   1.000
_cell.length_b   1.000
_cell.length_c   1.000
_cell.angle_alpha   90.00
_cell.angle_beta   90.00
_cell.angle_gamma   90.00
#
_symmetry.space_group_name_H-M   'P 1'
#
loop_
_entity.id
_entity.type
_entity.pdbx_description
1 polymer ?
#
loop_
_entity_poly.entity_id
_entity_poly.type
_entity_poly.pdbx_seq_one_letter_code
_entity_poly.pdbx_strand_id
1 'polypeptide(L)'
;LNPCDGLSAGNLPAGLEKIFVYSLCWSVAGLLETDDRKKFDTWLRERDTNNILPSVQENETIYEYFVESKTCEWKKWVPQKWTYPQGEQKLDFSNLLVPTMDSTRSMYIIETIHQQKIPVLIVGAEGTAKTSVQLMFLARQDPAHMMTKRMNFSSATTP
;
A
#
# COMPACT_ATOMS: atom_id res chain seq x y z
N LEU A 1 1.51 -13.75 -10.22
CA LEU A 1 2.70 -13.75 -9.35
C LEU A 1 2.60 -14.98 -8.48
N ASN A 2 3.61 -15.84 -8.51
CA ASN A 2 3.79 -16.79 -7.43
C ASN A 2 4.56 -16.01 -6.35
N PRO A 3 3.90 -15.58 -5.26
CA PRO A 3 4.62 -14.95 -4.16
C PRO A 3 5.75 -15.88 -3.69
N CYS A 4 6.89 -15.32 -3.31
CA CYS A 4 8.04 -16.08 -2.81
C CYS A 4 8.81 -16.92 -3.85
N ASP A 5 8.70 -16.64 -5.15
CA ASP A 5 9.47 -17.34 -6.21
C ASP A 5 11.01 -17.34 -6.00
N GLY A 6 11.54 -16.41 -5.21
CA GLY A 6 12.97 -16.34 -4.86
C GLY A 6 13.39 -17.17 -3.65
N LEU A 7 12.46 -17.85 -2.97
CA LEU A 7 12.76 -18.61 -1.75
C LEU A 7 13.08 -20.08 -2.05
N SER A 8 14.04 -20.63 -1.32
CA SER A 8 14.27 -22.08 -1.30
C SER A 8 13.07 -22.79 -0.66
N ALA A 9 12.82 -24.05 -1.05
CA ALA A 9 11.66 -24.82 -0.58
C ALA A 9 11.54 -24.90 0.95
N GLY A 10 12.66 -24.84 1.69
CA GLY A 10 12.68 -24.84 3.15
C GLY A 10 12.17 -23.55 3.80
N ASN A 11 12.25 -22.41 3.10
CA ASN A 11 11.86 -21.10 3.62
C ASN A 11 10.48 -20.64 3.14
N LEU A 12 9.86 -21.39 2.21
CA LEU A 12 8.54 -21.09 1.66
C LEU A 12 7.43 -21.03 2.74
N PRO A 13 7.34 -21.95 3.73
CA PRO A 13 6.28 -21.90 4.73
C PRO A 13 6.30 -20.61 5.55
N ALA A 14 7.48 -20.20 6.03
CA ALA A 14 7.63 -18.97 6.81
C ALA A 14 7.33 -17.72 5.95
N GLY A 15 7.75 -17.72 4.68
CA GLY A 15 7.43 -16.63 3.75
C GLY A 15 5.93 -16.48 3.52
N LEU A 16 5.21 -17.59 3.35
CA LEU A 16 3.75 -17.59 3.21
C LEU A 16 3.04 -17.12 4.47
N GLU A 17 3.53 -17.51 5.65
CA GLU A 17 2.99 -17.06 6.94
C GLU A 17 3.11 -15.53 7.10
N LYS A 18 4.26 -14.95 6.73
CA LYS A 18 4.46 -13.50 6.70
C LYS A 18 3.46 -12.81 5.76
N ILE A 19 3.29 -13.33 4.54
CA ILE A 19 2.31 -12.79 3.57
C ILE A 19 0.89 -12.89 4.09
N PHE A 20 0.53 -14.01 4.72
CA PHE A 20 -0.79 -14.22 5.30
C PHE A 20 -1.09 -13.16 6.36
N VAL A 21 -0.16 -12.95 7.31
CA VAL A 21 -0.34 -11.94 8.36
C VAL A 21 -0.38 -10.52 7.79
N TYR A 22 0.49 -10.19 6.84
CA TYR A 22 0.42 -8.92 6.12
C TYR A 22 -0.94 -8.71 5.46
N SER A 23 -1.45 -9.72 4.77
CA SER A 23 -2.75 -9.67 4.09
C SER A 23 -3.90 -9.49 5.08
N LEU A 24 -3.85 -10.18 6.23
CA LEU A 24 -4.83 -10.04 7.30
C LEU A 24 -4.87 -8.60 7.85
N CYS A 25 -3.69 -8.01 8.10
CA CYS A 25 -3.59 -6.63 8.58
C CYS A 25 -4.21 -5.64 7.60
N TRP A 26 -3.97 -5.78 6.29
CA TRP A 26 -4.42 -4.80 5.30
C TRP A 26 -5.81 -5.06 4.71
N SER A 27 -6.37 -6.25 4.91
CA SER A 27 -7.73 -6.58 4.45
C SER A 27 -8.80 -6.45 5.54
N VAL A 28 -8.54 -7.01 6.73
CA VAL A 28 -9.51 -7.02 7.83
C VAL A 28 -9.25 -5.85 8.76
N ALA A 29 -8.01 -5.73 9.24
CA ALA A 29 -7.66 -4.70 10.21
C ALA A 29 -7.31 -3.34 9.56
N GLY A 30 -7.33 -3.25 8.23
CA GLY A 30 -7.09 -2.01 7.48
C GLY A 30 -8.17 -0.95 7.74
N LEU A 31 -9.38 -1.38 8.12
CA LEU A 31 -10.51 -0.53 8.51
C LEU A 31 -10.37 0.07 9.92
N LEU A 32 -9.41 -0.42 10.72
CA LEU A 32 -9.20 0.09 12.07
C LEU A 32 -8.50 1.44 12.05
N GLU A 33 -8.87 2.29 13.00
CA GLU A 33 -8.20 3.54 13.30
C GLU A 33 -6.90 3.31 14.06
N THR A 34 -6.07 4.36 14.17
CA THR A 34 -4.71 4.29 14.74
C THR A 34 -4.63 3.58 16.09
N ASP A 35 -5.54 3.86 17.03
CA ASP A 35 -5.48 3.25 18.37
C ASP A 35 -5.93 1.78 18.37
N ASP A 36 -6.88 1.42 17.52
CA ASP A 36 -7.32 0.03 17.38
C ASP A 36 -6.30 -0.81 16.60
N ARG A 37 -5.55 -0.20 15.67
CA ARG A 37 -4.39 -0.82 15.03
C ARG A 37 -3.31 -1.21 16.03
N LYS A 38 -3.04 -0.38 17.06
CA LYS A 38 -2.10 -0.71 18.13
C LYS A 38 -2.57 -1.92 18.96
N LYS A 39 -3.86 -1.95 19.31
CA LYS A 39 -4.46 -3.09 20.03
C LYS A 39 -4.37 -4.37 19.19
N PHE A 40 -4.66 -4.28 17.90
CA PHE A 40 -4.57 -5.40 16.97
C PHE A 40 -3.12 -5.89 16.78
N ASP A 41 -2.16 -4.98 16.66
CA ASP A 41 -0.72 -5.31 16.60
C ASP A 41 -0.26 -6.04 17.86
N THR A 42 -0.66 -5.57 19.05
CA THR A 42 -0.36 -6.24 20.32
C THR A 42 -0.98 -7.63 20.37
N TRP A 43 -2.26 -7.74 19.99
CA TRP A 43 -2.98 -9.02 19.91
C TRP A 43 -2.31 -10.04 18.96
N LEU A 44 -1.79 -9.57 17.82
CA LEU A 44 -1.05 -10.40 16.87
C LEU A 44 0.28 -10.88 17.47
N ARG A 45 1.05 -9.97 18.09
CA ARG A 45 2.36 -10.30 18.68
C ARG A 45 2.27 -11.31 19.80
N GLU A 46 1.23 -11.24 20.64
CA GLU A 46 0.98 -12.23 21.69
C GLU A 46 0.75 -13.66 21.14
N ARG A 47 0.36 -13.77 19.87
CA ARG A 47 0.03 -15.03 19.19
C ARG A 47 1.10 -15.47 18.19
N ASP A 48 2.16 -14.68 18.03
CA ASP A 48 3.28 -15.01 17.16
C ASP A 48 4.20 -16.03 17.84
N THR A 49 3.86 -17.31 17.70
CA THR A 49 4.66 -18.42 18.25
C THR A 49 5.92 -18.71 17.45
N ASN A 50 5.93 -18.33 16.18
CA ASN A 50 7.00 -18.65 15.22
C ASN A 50 7.99 -17.49 15.00
N ASN A 51 7.78 -16.36 15.68
CA ASN A 51 8.57 -15.14 15.53
C ASN A 51 8.64 -14.67 14.07
N ILE A 52 7.50 -14.71 13.38
CA ILE A 52 7.38 -14.32 11.96
C ILE A 52 7.13 -12.82 11.79
N LEU A 53 6.69 -12.10 12.82
CA LEU A 53 6.44 -10.66 12.77
C LEU A 53 7.75 -9.85 12.70
N PRO A 54 7.72 -8.64 12.13
CA PRO A 54 8.89 -7.78 12.11
C PRO A 54 9.21 -7.25 13.51
N SER A 55 10.50 -7.12 13.80
CA SER A 55 10.98 -6.31 14.92
C SER A 55 10.64 -4.84 14.67
N VAL A 56 9.82 -4.27 15.56
CA VAL A 56 9.38 -2.88 15.49
C VAL A 56 10.17 -2.00 16.44
N GLN A 57 10.35 -0.73 16.08
CA GLN A 57 10.92 0.27 16.98
C GLN A 57 9.87 0.73 18.00
N GLU A 58 10.31 1.47 19.01
CA GLU A 58 9.40 2.09 19.98
C GLU A 58 8.40 3.00 19.27
N ASN A 59 7.11 2.84 19.59
CA ASN A 59 5.96 3.51 18.96
C ASN A 59 5.64 3.10 17.51
N GLU A 60 6.24 2.03 16.99
CA GLU A 60 5.89 1.48 15.68
C GLU A 60 5.07 0.20 15.80
N THR A 61 4.31 -0.08 14.75
CA THR A 61 3.47 -1.27 14.63
C THR A 61 3.83 -2.02 13.34
N ILE A 62 3.19 -3.16 13.10
CA ILE A 62 3.32 -3.90 11.85
C ILE A 62 2.94 -3.05 10.61
N TYR A 63 2.13 -2.00 10.78
CA TYR A 63 1.69 -1.11 9.69
C TYR A 63 2.81 -0.19 9.16
N GLU A 64 3.93 -0.08 9.88
CA GLU A 64 5.16 0.57 9.41
C GLU A 64 5.99 -0.35 8.50
N TYR A 65 5.55 -1.58 8.27
CA TYR A 65 6.27 -2.60 7.49
C TYR A 65 5.39 -3.24 6.39
N PHE A 66 6.05 -3.86 5.42
CA PHE A 66 5.44 -4.67 4.37
C PHE A 66 6.28 -5.89 4.05
N VAL A 67 5.67 -6.89 3.41
CA VAL A 67 6.36 -8.09 2.96
C VAL A 67 6.76 -7.90 1.50
N GLU A 68 8.05 -7.92 1.20
CA GLU A 68 8.52 -7.81 -0.18
C GLU A 68 8.22 -9.10 -0.94
N SER A 69 7.46 -9.02 -2.03
CA SER A 69 6.95 -10.19 -2.77
C SER A 69 8.01 -11.17 -3.30
N LYS A 70 9.24 -10.69 -3.55
CA LYS A 70 10.35 -11.51 -4.08
C LYS A 70 11.07 -12.31 -3.02
N THR A 71 11.31 -11.69 -1.87
CA THR A 71 12.11 -12.26 -0.77
C THR A 71 11.23 -12.83 0.35
N CYS A 72 9.98 -12.39 0.41
CA CYS A 72 9.05 -12.58 1.51
C CYS A 72 9.64 -12.18 2.86
N GLU A 73 10.49 -11.15 2.85
CA GLU A 73 11.03 -10.52 4.04
C GLU A 73 10.31 -9.23 4.37
N TRP A 74 10.23 -8.93 5.67
CA TRP A 74 9.69 -7.68 6.14
C TRP A 74 10.64 -6.52 5.82
N LYS A 75 10.08 -5.46 5.26
CA LYS A 75 10.78 -4.20 5.03
C LYS A 75 9.97 -3.06 5.60
N LYS A 76 10.68 -2.08 6.16
CA LYS A 76 10.06 -0.85 6.66
C LYS A 76 9.60 -0.01 5.47
N TRP A 77 8.42 0.58 5.57
CA TRP A 77 7.97 1.55 4.59
C TRP A 77 8.85 2.80 4.61
N VAL A 78 9.24 3.24 3.42
CA VAL A 78 9.96 4.50 3.24
C VAL A 78 9.29 5.21 2.07
N PRO A 79 8.80 6.46 2.26
CA PRO A 79 8.21 7.18 1.15
C PRO A 79 9.30 7.53 0.16
N GLN A 80 8.98 7.52 -1.14
CA GLN A 80 9.95 7.96 -2.14
C GLN A 80 10.36 9.41 -1.84
N LYS A 81 11.67 9.66 -1.85
CA LYS A 81 12.19 11.02 -1.68
C LYS A 81 11.68 11.86 -2.83
N TRP A 82 10.90 12.88 -2.50
CA TRP A 82 10.50 13.87 -3.49
C TRP A 82 11.66 14.82 -3.74
N THR A 83 12.01 15.02 -5.01
CA THR A 83 13.04 15.96 -5.44
C THR A 83 12.40 17.03 -6.29
N TYR A 84 12.75 18.29 -6.01
CA TYR A 84 12.32 19.42 -6.82
C TYR A 84 12.82 19.27 -8.26
N PRO A 85 11.95 19.34 -9.28
CA PRO A 85 12.36 19.30 -10.68
C PRO A 85 13.34 20.42 -11.00
N GLN A 86 14.60 20.09 -11.29
CA GLN A 86 15.60 21.07 -11.70
C GLN A 86 15.30 21.51 -13.14
N GLY A 87 14.97 22.79 -13.35
CA GLY A 87 14.82 23.38 -14.68
C GLY A 87 13.45 23.96 -15.02
N GLU A 88 12.42 23.78 -14.19
CA GLU A 88 11.12 24.43 -14.39
C GLU A 88 11.09 25.80 -13.70
N GLN A 89 10.87 26.88 -14.47
CA GLN A 89 10.79 28.26 -13.93
C GLN A 89 9.54 28.49 -13.06
N LYS A 90 8.54 27.60 -13.12
CA LYS A 90 7.30 27.74 -12.36
C LYS A 90 6.65 26.37 -12.12
N LEU A 91 6.91 25.79 -10.94
CA LEU A 91 6.16 24.62 -10.50
C LEU A 91 4.70 24.97 -10.26
N ASP A 92 3.80 24.15 -10.77
CA ASP A 92 2.40 24.21 -10.39
C ASP A 92 2.20 23.48 -9.05
N PHE A 93 2.43 24.22 -7.96
CA PHE A 93 2.25 23.71 -6.60
C PHE A 93 0.83 23.19 -6.34
N SER A 94 -0.18 23.67 -7.08
CA SER A 94 -1.59 23.28 -6.88
C SER A 94 -1.85 21.84 -7.35
N ASN A 95 -1.07 21.36 -8.31
CA ASN A 95 -1.16 20.01 -8.87
C ASN A 95 -0.02 19.10 -8.40
N LEU A 96 0.81 19.55 -7.45
CA LEU A 96 1.95 18.80 -6.98
C LEU A 96 1.52 17.63 -6.08
N LEU A 97 1.86 16.41 -6.51
CA LEU A 97 1.58 15.19 -5.76
C LEU A 97 2.85 14.70 -5.06
N VAL A 98 3.04 15.10 -3.81
CA VAL A 98 4.18 14.66 -2.99
C VAL A 98 3.85 13.31 -2.32
N PRO A 99 4.68 12.26 -2.51
CA PRO A 99 4.49 11.00 -1.84
C PRO A 99 4.60 11.15 -0.31
N THR A 100 3.49 10.87 0.37
CA THR A 100 3.45 10.66 1.82
C THR A 100 3.51 9.17 2.15
N MET A 101 3.63 8.86 3.44
CA MET A 101 3.58 7.49 3.92
C MET A 101 2.27 6.77 3.55
N ASP A 102 1.14 7.44 3.74
CA ASP A 102 -0.17 6.88 3.42
C ASP A 102 -0.37 6.67 1.92
N SER A 103 0.10 7.61 1.09
CA SER A 103 0.06 7.43 -0.37
C SER A 103 0.95 6.27 -0.82
N THR A 104 2.11 6.06 -0.18
CA THR A 104 3.04 4.97 -0.51
C THR A 104 2.40 3.61 -0.21
N ARG A 105 1.83 3.45 0.98
CA ARG A 105 1.10 2.23 1.39
C ARG A 105 -0.09 1.96 0.48
N SER A 106 -0.90 2.98 0.22
CA SER A 106 -2.10 2.86 -0.61
C SER A 106 -1.76 2.51 -2.06
N MET A 107 -0.75 3.16 -2.66
CA MET A 107 -0.29 2.84 -4.01
C MET A 107 0.18 1.39 -4.11
N TYR A 108 0.94 0.88 -3.14
CA TYR A 108 1.39 -0.51 -3.17
C TYR A 108 0.23 -1.51 -3.20
N ILE A 109 -0.81 -1.28 -2.38
CA ILE A 109 -2.01 -2.12 -2.35
C ILE A 109 -2.76 -2.03 -3.67
N ILE A 110 -2.96 -0.81 -4.20
CA ILE A 110 -3.63 -0.60 -5.50
C ILE A 110 -2.87 -1.31 -6.62
N GLU A 111 -1.56 -1.13 -6.70
CA GLU A 111 -0.70 -1.77 -7.70
C GLU A 111 -0.80 -3.30 -7.60
N THR A 112 -0.76 -3.85 -6.38
CA THR A 112 -0.86 -5.29 -6.13
C THR A 112 -2.19 -5.88 -6.59
N ILE A 113 -3.31 -5.25 -6.23
CA ILE A 113 -4.65 -5.71 -6.62
C ILE A 113 -4.87 -5.52 -8.12
N HIS A 114 -4.42 -4.39 -8.67
CA HIS A 114 -4.56 -4.06 -10.09
C HIS A 114 -3.83 -5.06 -11.00
N GLN A 115 -2.67 -5.56 -10.60
CA GLN A 115 -1.95 -6.61 -11.34
C GLN A 115 -2.77 -7.90 -11.51
N GLN A 116 -3.72 -8.17 -10.61
CA GLN A 116 -4.66 -9.29 -10.71
C GLN A 116 -5.91 -8.96 -11.54
N LYS A 117 -5.99 -7.75 -12.11
CA LYS A 117 -7.15 -7.21 -12.84
C LYS A 117 -8.43 -7.17 -12.01
N ILE A 118 -8.29 -6.96 -10.70
CA ILE A 118 -9.42 -6.81 -9.77
C ILE A 118 -9.70 -5.31 -9.56
N PRO A 119 -10.96 -4.86 -9.58
CA PRO A 119 -11.31 -3.47 -9.34
C PRO A 119 -11.00 -3.04 -7.90
N VAL A 120 -10.49 -1.81 -7.73
CA VAL A 120 -10.15 -1.22 -6.42
C VAL A 120 -11.03 0.00 -6.17
N LEU A 121 -11.66 0.04 -4.99
CA LEU A 121 -12.41 1.20 -4.51
C LEU A 121 -11.70 1.79 -3.29
N ILE A 122 -11.47 3.11 -3.32
CA ILE A 122 -10.91 3.86 -2.18
C ILE A 122 -12.03 4.69 -1.57
N VAL A 123 -12.28 4.48 -0.28
CA VAL A 123 -13.31 5.18 0.51
C VAL A 123 -12.69 5.98 1.65
N GLY A 124 -13.41 6.98 2.15
CA GLY A 124 -12.98 7.81 3.28
C GLY A 124 -13.56 9.23 3.22
N ALA A 125 -13.48 9.96 4.33
CA ALA A 125 -14.00 11.32 4.48
C ALA A 125 -13.45 12.29 3.43
N GLU A 126 -14.13 13.42 3.18
CA GLU A 126 -13.64 14.43 2.25
C GLU A 126 -12.25 14.96 2.64
N GLY A 127 -11.43 15.36 1.65
CA GLY A 127 -10.08 15.87 1.89
C GLY A 127 -8.99 14.82 2.20
N THR A 128 -9.31 13.52 2.32
CA THR A 128 -8.32 12.48 2.69
C THR A 128 -7.42 11.97 1.56
N ALA A 129 -7.01 12.84 0.63
CA ALA A 129 -6.05 12.54 -0.45
C ALA A 129 -6.40 11.34 -1.38
N LYS A 130 -7.61 10.76 -1.32
CA LYS A 130 -8.04 9.63 -2.15
C LYS A 130 -7.84 9.87 -3.65
N THR A 131 -8.30 11.04 -4.13
CA THR A 131 -8.13 11.46 -5.52
C THR A 131 -6.64 11.59 -5.87
N SER A 132 -5.83 12.14 -4.98
CA SER A 132 -4.39 12.30 -5.16
C SER A 132 -3.71 10.95 -5.36
N VAL A 133 -4.01 9.95 -4.52
CA VAL A 133 -3.47 8.58 -4.64
C VAL A 133 -3.86 7.94 -5.97
N GLN A 134 -5.13 8.08 -6.40
CA GLN A 134 -5.57 7.56 -7.69
C GLN A 134 -4.83 8.22 -8.86
N LEU A 135 -4.66 9.55 -8.83
CA LEU A 135 -3.91 10.29 -9.85
C LEU A 135 -2.44 9.86 -9.88
N MET A 136 -1.79 9.67 -8.73
CA MET A 136 -0.42 9.16 -8.64
C MET A 136 -0.29 7.77 -9.27
N PHE A 137 -1.23 6.87 -9.00
CA PHE A 137 -1.25 5.54 -9.60
C PHE A 137 -1.44 5.59 -11.11
N LEU A 138 -2.40 6.37 -11.61
CA LEU A 138 -2.70 6.51 -13.03
C LEU A 138 -1.53 7.15 -13.80
N ALA A 139 -0.84 8.13 -13.21
CA ALA A 139 0.32 8.77 -13.81
C ALA A 139 1.52 7.82 -14.01
N ARG A 140 1.56 6.68 -13.29
CA ARG A 140 2.60 5.65 -13.44
C ARG A 140 2.26 4.58 -14.49
N GLN A 141 1.03 4.57 -15.01
CA GLN A 141 0.63 3.57 -15.99
C GLN A 141 1.19 3.92 -17.37
N ASP A 142 1.63 2.91 -18.10
CA ASP A 142 2.10 3.08 -19.48
C ASP A 142 0.91 3.29 -20.42
N PRO A 143 0.78 4.46 -21.08
CA PRO A 143 -0.32 4.74 -22.00
C PRO A 143 -0.38 3.78 -23.20
N ALA A 144 0.73 3.14 -23.58
CA ALA A 144 0.76 2.16 -24.66
C ALA A 144 0.04 0.85 -24.29
N HIS A 145 0.02 0.51 -23.00
CA HIS A 145 -0.58 -0.72 -22.49
C HIS A 145 -1.90 -0.48 -21.74
N MET A 146 -2.12 0.74 -21.23
CA MET A 146 -3.28 1.10 -20.43
C MET A 146 -3.83 2.48 -20.79
N MET A 147 -5.00 2.49 -21.42
CA MET A 147 -5.77 3.72 -21.60
C MET A 147 -6.54 4.07 -20.33
N THR A 148 -6.45 5.32 -19.90
CA THR A 148 -7.15 5.83 -18.72
C THR A 148 -8.29 6.74 -19.14
N LYS A 149 -9.51 6.46 -18.65
CA LYS A 149 -10.66 7.35 -18.77
C LYS A 149 -11.17 7.73 -17.39
N ARG A 150 -11.16 9.02 -17.09
CA ARG A 150 -11.73 9.55 -15.83
C ARG A 150 -13.21 9.88 -16.04
N MET A 151 -14.05 9.39 -15.14
CA MET A 151 -15.48 9.70 -15.11
C MET A 151 -15.84 10.25 -13.73
N ASN A 152 -16.53 11.38 -13.69
CA ASN A 152 -17.07 11.94 -12.45
C ASN A 152 -18.56 11.62 -12.39
N PHE A 153 -18.97 10.84 -11.39
CA PHE A 153 -20.36 10.45 -11.21
C PHE A 153 -21.11 11.54 -10.44
N SER A 154 -22.35 11.78 -10.84
CA SER A 154 -23.29 12.66 -10.15
C SER A 154 -24.65 11.97 -10.02
N SER A 155 -25.61 12.63 -9.37
CA SER A 155 -26.99 12.15 -9.28
C SER A 155 -27.68 11.93 -10.63
N ALA A 156 -27.15 12.52 -11.71
CA ALA A 156 -27.68 12.40 -13.06
C ALA A 156 -26.95 11.36 -13.93
N THR A 157 -25.93 10.66 -13.39
CA THR A 157 -25.21 9.63 -14.16
C THR A 157 -26.03 8.34 -14.19
N THR A 158 -26.45 7.93 -15.39
CA THR A 158 -27.13 6.65 -15.65
C THR A 158 -26.18 5.62 -16.26
N PRO A 159 -26.49 4.32 -16.18
CA PRO A 159 -25.72 3.25 -16.83
C PRO A 159 -25.60 3.41 -18.35
#